data_AF-A0A941Q0U9-F1
#
_entry.id   AF-A0A941Q0U9-F1
#
_cell.length_a   1.000
_cell.length_b   1.000
_cell.length_c   1.000
_cell.angle_alpha   90.00
_cell.angle_beta   90.00
_cell.angle_gamma   90.00
#
_symmetry.space_group_name_H-M   'P 1'
#
loop_
_entity.id
_entity.type
_entity.pdbx_description
1 polymer ?
#
loop_
_entity_poly.entity_id
_entity_poly.type
_entity_poly.pdbx_seq_one_letter_code
_entity_poly.pdbx_strand_id
1 'polypeptide(L)'
;MQIAAPTFALGALTTLLMGCAAPPPRPPVDPTMSAEQVVRALSNRKLTSRGKSNDGYGLAAFKPFLRPLELRCQAEGGQLVPTATTEVSFEFRDANSAYHQARIAMPQRLACSGRSEMLWGVALRYNDTKFFPSSWAEEVFYYATIPMSFETGTALDMRDPNSSMNIAARVKAADDCQPLREQYAKRLHTEPRVGMKVQFGVIIDVRLPLVQVQYDEAGRRIKGREEEWVQASTLSAGANCPQ
;
A
#
# COMPACT_ATOMS: atom_id res chain seq x y z
N MET A 1 31.93 20.48 -72.59
CA MET A 1 33.22 19.77 -72.44
C MET A 1 33.07 18.85 -71.23
N GLN A 2 33.01 17.55 -71.49
CA GLN A 2 32.95 16.47 -70.51
C GLN A 2 34.32 16.25 -69.83
N ILE A 3 34.28 15.42 -68.78
CA ILE A 3 35.31 14.55 -68.17
C ILE A 3 35.45 14.91 -66.68
N ALA A 4 35.43 14.03 -65.69
CA ALA A 4 34.99 12.65 -65.48
C ALA A 4 35.13 12.42 -63.96
N ALA A 5 34.32 11.54 -63.37
CA ALA A 5 34.66 10.94 -62.07
C ALA A 5 35.75 9.87 -62.29
N PRO A 6 36.55 9.56 -61.25
CA PRO A 6 36.45 8.20 -60.70
C PRO A 6 36.60 8.09 -59.16
N THR A 7 35.77 7.21 -58.61
CA THR A 7 36.11 6.02 -57.80
C THR A 7 36.85 6.13 -56.46
N PHE A 8 36.08 5.78 -55.41
CA PHE A 8 36.39 5.07 -54.16
C PHE A 8 37.79 4.46 -53.97
N ALA A 9 38.35 4.59 -52.75
CA ALA A 9 38.51 3.46 -51.80
C ALA A 9 39.35 3.82 -50.54
N LEU A 10 38.83 3.33 -49.40
CA LEU A 10 39.50 2.87 -48.18
C LEU A 10 40.38 3.83 -47.34
N GLY A 11 39.95 4.00 -46.09
CA GLY A 11 40.89 3.88 -44.96
C GLY A 11 40.80 4.97 -43.89
N ALA A 12 39.79 4.92 -43.03
CA ALA A 12 39.99 5.08 -41.58
C ALA A 12 38.69 4.70 -40.85
N LEU A 13 38.63 3.48 -40.35
CA LEU A 13 37.67 3.08 -39.34
C LEU A 13 38.08 3.81 -38.05
N THR A 14 37.56 5.02 -37.82
CA THR A 14 37.76 5.70 -36.55
C THR A 14 36.86 5.06 -35.51
N THR A 15 37.42 4.08 -34.80
CA THR A 15 36.84 3.48 -33.62
C THR A 15 36.63 4.57 -32.57
N LEU A 16 35.43 5.17 -32.54
CA LEU A 16 34.97 5.98 -31.43
C LEU A 16 34.71 5.04 -30.24
N LEU A 17 35.79 4.72 -29.53
CA LEU A 17 35.76 4.36 -28.11
C LEU A 17 35.31 5.60 -27.33
N MET A 18 34.02 5.92 -27.39
CA MET A 18 33.42 6.78 -26.38
C MET A 18 33.15 5.92 -25.16
N GLY A 19 33.98 6.15 -24.14
CA GLY A 19 33.91 5.48 -22.86
C GLY A 19 32.51 5.53 -22.28
N CYS A 20 32.10 4.40 -21.71
CA CYS A 20 31.03 4.35 -20.74
C CYS A 20 31.24 5.47 -19.74
N ALA A 21 30.39 6.50 -19.77
CA ALA A 21 30.30 7.43 -18.67
C ALA A 21 30.09 6.56 -17.42
N ALA A 22 31.09 6.55 -16.54
CA ALA A 22 30.97 5.88 -15.26
C ALA A 22 29.67 6.38 -14.63
N PRO A 23 28.79 5.50 -14.12
CA PRO A 23 27.59 5.95 -13.44
C PRO A 23 28.02 6.92 -12.33
N PRO A 24 27.27 8.01 -12.11
CA PRO A 24 27.62 9.02 -11.11
C PRO A 24 27.95 8.35 -9.77
N PRO A 25 28.93 8.89 -9.01
CA PRO A 25 29.38 8.28 -7.76
C PRO A 25 28.16 7.97 -6.88
N ARG A 26 28.02 6.69 -6.54
CA ARG A 26 26.95 6.20 -5.68
C ARG A 26 27.00 7.02 -4.39
N PRO A 27 25.89 7.62 -3.91
CA PRO A 27 25.89 8.13 -2.56
C PRO A 27 26.21 6.94 -1.64
N PRO A 28 27.24 7.02 -0.78
CA PRO A 28 27.58 5.92 0.08
C PRO A 28 26.45 5.81 1.10
N VAL A 29 25.54 4.88 0.90
CA VAL A 29 25.01 4.18 2.05
C VAL A 29 26.20 3.41 2.55
N ASP A 30 26.81 3.89 3.64
CA ASP A 30 27.81 3.10 4.35
C ASP A 30 27.18 1.73 4.59
N PRO A 31 27.76 0.64 4.06
CA PRO A 31 27.16 -0.69 4.14
C PRO A 31 26.98 -1.17 5.60
N THR A 32 27.63 -0.50 6.56
CA THR A 32 27.47 -0.75 7.99
C THR A 32 26.23 -0.09 8.61
N MET A 33 25.59 0.87 7.93
CA MET A 33 24.41 1.54 8.47
C MET A 33 23.19 0.63 8.49
N SER A 34 22.52 0.55 9.64
CA SER A 34 21.24 -0.15 9.77
C SER A 34 20.13 0.56 9.00
N ALA A 35 19.04 -0.16 8.68
CA ALA A 35 17.88 0.43 8.02
C ALA A 35 17.30 1.63 8.79
N GLU A 36 17.24 1.55 10.13
CA GLU A 36 16.80 2.66 10.97
C GLU A 36 17.72 3.89 10.85
N GLN A 37 19.04 3.68 10.80
CA GLN A 37 20.01 4.78 10.61
C GLN A 37 19.84 5.44 9.24
N VAL A 38 19.59 4.66 8.18
CA VAL A 38 19.30 5.20 6.84
C VAL A 38 18.00 6.02 6.84
N VAL A 39 16.94 5.52 7.48
CA VAL A 39 15.66 6.24 7.63
C VAL A 39 15.86 7.56 8.37
N ARG A 40 16.59 7.54 9.50
CA ARG A 40 16.89 8.75 10.28
C ARG A 40 17.68 9.77 9.46
N ALA A 41 18.67 9.32 8.68
CA ALA A 41 19.45 10.18 7.80
C ALA A 41 18.57 10.82 6.70
N LEU A 42 17.66 10.05 6.10
CA LEU A 42 16.75 10.55 5.08
C LEU A 42 15.67 11.48 5.63
N SER A 43 15.12 11.20 6.81
CA SER A 43 14.11 12.06 7.44
C SER A 43 14.62 13.48 7.70
N ASN A 44 15.93 13.64 7.92
CA ASN A 44 16.58 14.93 8.14
C ASN A 44 17.11 15.55 6.84
N ARG A 45 17.01 14.83 5.71
CA ARG A 45 17.51 15.29 4.42
C ARG A 45 16.44 16.10 3.71
N LYS A 46 16.84 17.27 3.22
CA LYS A 46 16.03 18.04 2.29
C LYS A 46 16.09 17.37 0.91
N LEU A 47 14.93 17.04 0.35
CA LEU A 47 14.80 16.74 -1.06
C LEU A 47 14.97 18.04 -1.82
N THR A 48 16.03 18.15 -2.62
CA THR A 48 16.28 19.27 -3.55
C THR A 48 16.52 18.73 -4.95
N SER A 49 15.74 19.20 -5.92
CA SER A 49 15.92 18.87 -7.34
C SER A 49 15.70 20.12 -8.18
N ARG A 50 16.42 20.22 -9.31
CA ARG A 50 16.33 21.30 -10.31
C ARG A 50 15.85 20.74 -11.63
N GLY A 51 14.90 21.41 -12.28
CA GLY A 51 14.34 20.96 -13.56
C GLY A 51 13.07 21.70 -13.97
N LYS A 52 12.56 21.32 -15.16
CA LYS A 52 11.33 21.91 -15.71
C LYS A 52 10.10 21.37 -14.96
N SER A 53 9.21 22.28 -14.62
CA SER A 53 7.92 22.00 -14.00
C SER A 53 7.02 21.21 -14.96
N ASN A 54 6.81 19.91 -14.72
CA ASN A 54 5.81 19.11 -15.44
C ASN A 54 5.12 18.12 -14.48
N ASP A 55 4.09 17.45 -14.98
CA ASP A 55 3.27 16.47 -14.29
C ASP A 55 4.04 15.30 -13.66
N GLY A 56 5.20 14.92 -14.21
CA GLY A 56 6.04 13.84 -13.71
C GLY A 56 7.26 14.25 -12.88
N TYR A 57 7.58 15.54 -12.79
CA TYR A 57 8.88 16.02 -12.31
C TYR A 57 9.14 15.67 -10.83
N GLY A 58 8.12 15.78 -9.97
CA GLY A 58 8.21 15.43 -8.54
C GLY A 58 8.51 13.95 -8.31
N LEU A 59 7.92 13.07 -9.11
CA LEU A 59 8.14 11.61 -9.04
C LEU A 59 9.57 11.25 -9.47
N ALA A 60 10.07 11.91 -10.53
CA ALA A 60 11.44 11.72 -11.00
C ALA A 60 12.49 12.14 -9.96
N ALA A 61 12.23 13.21 -9.20
CA ALA A 61 13.08 13.66 -8.09
C ALA A 61 12.99 12.77 -6.85
N PHE A 62 11.84 12.13 -6.63
CA PHE A 62 11.60 11.32 -5.44
C PHE A 62 12.32 9.95 -5.48
N LYS A 63 12.43 9.34 -6.66
CA LYS A 63 13.15 8.06 -6.84
C LYS A 63 14.61 8.08 -6.35
N PRO A 64 15.48 9.04 -6.75
CA PRO A 64 16.86 9.08 -6.25
C PRO A 64 16.94 9.41 -4.76
N PHE A 65 15.93 10.07 -4.19
CA PHE A 65 15.88 10.36 -2.75
C PHE A 65 15.63 9.11 -1.91
N LEU A 66 14.79 8.18 -2.38
CA LEU A 66 14.54 6.90 -1.72
C LEU A 66 15.61 5.83 -2.01
N ARG A 67 16.52 6.07 -2.95
CA ARG A 67 17.55 5.12 -3.37
C ARG A 67 18.35 4.51 -2.20
N PRO A 68 18.70 5.25 -1.13
CA PRO A 68 19.36 4.64 0.02
C PRO A 68 18.58 3.51 0.70
N LEU A 69 17.25 3.65 0.80
CA LEU A 69 16.38 2.60 1.35
C LEU A 69 16.34 1.38 0.42
N GLU A 70 16.26 1.62 -0.89
CA GLU A 70 16.24 0.56 -1.89
C GLU A 70 17.54 -0.27 -1.83
N LEU A 71 18.69 0.41 -1.76
CA LEU A 71 20.00 -0.24 -1.64
C LEU A 71 20.14 -1.02 -0.33
N ARG A 72 19.68 -0.46 0.79
CA ARG A 72 19.67 -1.16 2.07
C ARG A 72 18.80 -2.42 2.02
N CYS A 73 17.62 -2.33 1.42
CA CYS A 73 16.72 -3.46 1.29
C CYS A 73 17.32 -4.56 0.39
N GLN A 74 17.94 -4.18 -0.72
CA GLN A 74 18.64 -5.11 -1.62
C GLN A 74 19.81 -5.81 -0.92
N ALA A 75 20.56 -5.09 -0.08
CA ALA A 75 21.67 -5.67 0.69
C ALA A 75 21.20 -6.74 1.70
N GLU A 76 19.95 -6.66 2.15
CA GLU A 76 19.30 -7.66 3.01
C GLU A 76 18.55 -8.74 2.22
N GLY A 77 18.67 -8.74 0.89
CA GLY A 77 18.02 -9.73 0.01
C GLY A 77 16.53 -9.48 -0.20
N GLY A 78 16.03 -8.29 0.10
CA GLY A 78 14.64 -7.89 -0.11
C GLY A 78 14.43 -6.93 -1.29
N GLN A 79 13.16 -6.60 -1.53
CA GLN A 79 12.73 -5.59 -2.48
C GLN A 79 11.88 -4.52 -1.78
N LEU A 80 12.20 -3.25 -2.03
CA LEU A 80 11.42 -2.14 -1.49
C LEU A 80 10.13 -1.97 -2.29
N VAL A 81 8.98 -2.15 -1.64
CA VAL A 81 7.65 -2.10 -2.25
C VAL A 81 6.73 -1.14 -1.51
N PRO A 82 5.83 -0.42 -2.20
CA PRO A 82 4.80 0.37 -1.55
C PRO A 82 3.70 -0.52 -0.97
N THR A 83 3.36 -0.30 0.30
CA THR A 83 2.27 -1.02 0.99
C THR A 83 1.08 -0.12 1.32
N ALA A 84 1.25 1.20 1.22
CA ALA A 84 0.17 2.17 1.27
C ALA A 84 0.54 3.40 0.44
N THR A 85 -0.45 4.01 -0.20
CA THR A 85 -0.31 5.25 -0.98
C THR A 85 -1.23 6.33 -0.43
N THR A 86 -0.87 7.59 -0.68
CA THR A 86 -1.68 8.77 -0.38
C THR A 86 -1.61 9.72 -1.57
N GLU A 87 -2.69 10.45 -1.83
CA GLU A 87 -2.65 11.54 -2.79
C GLU A 87 -1.94 12.75 -2.18
N VAL A 88 -0.99 13.30 -2.92
CA VAL A 88 -0.30 14.55 -2.57
C VAL A 88 -0.59 15.55 -3.68
N SER A 89 -0.96 16.78 -3.30
CA SER A 89 -1.18 17.87 -4.25
C SER A 89 0.12 18.61 -4.54
N PHE A 90 0.35 18.92 -5.82
CA PHE A 90 1.50 19.63 -6.33
C PHE A 90 1.02 20.84 -7.12
N GLU A 91 1.51 22.02 -6.79
CA GLU A 91 1.32 23.20 -7.61
C GLU A 91 2.49 23.35 -8.58
N PHE A 92 2.19 23.64 -9.83
CA PHE A 92 3.18 23.75 -10.88
C PHE A 92 2.78 24.86 -11.87
N ARG A 93 3.76 25.48 -12.52
CA ARG A 93 3.51 26.43 -13.61
C ARG A 93 3.69 25.74 -14.96
N ASP A 94 2.78 26.00 -15.89
CA ASP A 94 2.96 25.58 -17.28
C ASP A 94 3.82 26.58 -18.08
N ALA A 95 4.04 26.29 -19.36
CA ALA A 95 4.82 27.14 -20.26
C ALA A 95 4.21 28.56 -20.46
N ASN A 96 2.91 28.73 -20.18
CA ASN A 96 2.20 30.01 -20.29
C ASN A 96 2.14 30.76 -18.95
N SER A 97 2.90 30.31 -17.94
CA SER A 97 2.89 30.88 -16.58
C SER A 97 1.55 30.77 -15.85
N ALA A 98 0.63 29.90 -16.29
CA ALA A 98 -0.58 29.59 -15.56
C ALA A 98 -0.26 28.62 -14.41
N TYR A 99 -0.89 28.83 -13.25
CA TYR A 99 -0.80 27.92 -12.11
C TYR A 99 -1.75 26.75 -12.29
N HIS A 100 -1.21 25.54 -12.13
CA HIS A 100 -1.95 24.29 -12.18
C HIS A 100 -1.72 23.49 -10.91
N GLN A 101 -2.72 22.70 -10.55
CA GLN A 101 -2.63 21.75 -9.46
C GLN A 101 -2.71 20.33 -10.03
N ALA A 102 -1.70 19.51 -9.72
CA ALA A 102 -1.73 18.08 -9.97
C ALA A 102 -1.92 17.32 -8.65
N ARG A 103 -2.55 16.15 -8.71
CA ARG A 103 -2.56 15.18 -7.62
C ARG A 103 -1.77 13.96 -8.05
N ILE A 104 -0.83 13.54 -7.22
CA ILE A 104 0.04 12.40 -7.52
C ILE A 104 -0.08 11.42 -6.36
N ALA A 105 -0.29 10.15 -6.68
CA ALA A 105 -0.24 9.07 -5.71
C ALA A 105 1.23 8.84 -5.28
N MET A 106 1.51 9.07 -4.01
CA MET A 106 2.82 8.92 -3.40
C MET A 106 2.79 7.81 -2.34
N PRO A 107 3.88 7.06 -2.12
CA PRO A 107 3.89 6.03 -1.09
C PRO A 107 3.82 6.66 0.30
N GLN A 108 2.76 6.36 1.05
CA GLN A 108 2.67 6.68 2.46
C GLN A 108 3.45 5.67 3.31
N ARG A 109 3.62 4.45 2.80
CA ARG A 109 4.41 3.40 3.45
C ARG A 109 5.15 2.57 2.42
N LEU A 110 6.40 2.27 2.75
CA LEU A 110 7.27 1.35 2.02
C LEU A 110 7.63 0.20 2.96
N ALA A 111 7.68 -1.01 2.43
CA ALA A 111 8.19 -2.18 3.13
C ALA A 111 9.36 -2.79 2.34
N CYS A 112 10.36 -3.26 3.07
CA CYS A 112 11.37 -4.15 2.53
C CYS A 112 10.82 -5.58 2.60
N SER A 113 10.30 -6.06 1.48
CA SER A 113 9.75 -7.41 1.36
C SER A 113 10.89 -8.39 1.13
N GLY A 114 11.09 -9.32 2.06
CA GLY A 114 11.92 -10.50 1.88
C GLY A 114 11.19 -11.58 1.06
N ARG A 115 11.72 -12.81 1.10
CA ARG A 115 11.12 -13.95 0.39
C ARG A 115 9.82 -14.45 1.02
N SER A 116 9.70 -14.37 2.34
CA SER A 116 8.58 -14.96 3.10
C SER A 116 8.05 -14.06 4.21
N GLU A 117 8.66 -12.89 4.42
CA GLU A 117 8.32 -11.96 5.50
C GLU A 117 8.69 -10.52 5.13
N MET A 118 8.12 -9.57 5.86
CA MET A 118 8.54 -8.18 5.80
C MET A 118 9.72 -7.98 6.75
N LEU A 119 10.87 -7.51 6.24
CA LEU A 119 12.07 -7.31 7.05
C LEU A 119 11.95 -6.04 7.91
N TRP A 120 11.52 -4.95 7.29
CA TRP A 120 11.27 -3.66 7.93
C TRP A 120 10.47 -2.75 7.00
N GLY A 121 10.02 -1.62 7.51
CA GLY A 121 9.30 -0.62 6.75
C GLY A 121 9.64 0.81 7.13
N VAL A 122 9.05 1.70 6.36
CA VAL A 122 9.17 3.14 6.55
C VAL A 122 7.80 3.75 6.29
N ALA A 123 7.29 4.49 7.27
CA ALA A 123 6.15 5.36 7.06
C ALA A 123 6.64 6.75 6.66
N LEU A 124 6.06 7.32 5.60
CA LEU A 124 6.38 8.63 5.05
C LEU A 124 5.22 9.58 5.32
N ARG A 125 5.55 10.81 5.72
CA ARG A 125 4.55 11.86 5.96
C ARG A 125 4.78 13.06 5.04
N TYR A 126 3.68 13.61 4.53
CA TYR A 126 3.67 14.73 3.61
C TYR A 126 2.91 15.90 4.26
N ASN A 127 3.47 16.44 5.35
CA ASN A 127 2.76 17.42 6.22
C ASN A 127 2.75 18.83 5.63
N ASP A 128 3.81 19.22 4.93
CA ASP A 128 4.04 20.58 4.42
C ASP A 128 4.82 20.47 3.11
N THR A 129 4.24 19.82 2.10
CA THR A 129 4.80 19.90 0.75
C THR A 129 4.47 21.27 0.16
N LYS A 130 5.10 22.32 0.68
CA LYS A 130 5.17 23.61 0.00
C LYS A 130 6.18 23.44 -1.14
N PHE A 131 5.69 22.95 -2.25
CA PHE A 131 6.44 22.92 -3.50
C PHE A 131 6.50 24.35 -4.03
N PHE A 132 7.62 25.03 -3.79
CA PHE A 132 7.83 26.38 -4.28
C PHE A 132 8.44 26.33 -5.68
N PRO A 133 7.72 26.67 -6.76
CA PRO A 133 8.37 27.17 -7.96
C PRO A 133 9.00 28.53 -7.59
N SER A 134 10.26 28.54 -7.12
CA SER A 134 10.95 29.81 -6.89
C SER A 134 11.17 30.46 -8.26
N SER A 135 10.71 31.70 -8.44
CA SER A 135 10.65 32.44 -9.71
C SER A 135 12.01 32.85 -10.30
N TRP A 136 13.05 32.03 -10.13
CA TRP A 136 14.38 32.27 -10.68
C TRP A 136 14.60 31.30 -11.85
N ALA A 137 14.58 31.85 -13.07
CA ALA A 137 15.09 31.22 -14.30
C ALA A 137 14.44 29.89 -14.78
N GLU A 138 13.11 29.79 -14.82
CA GLU A 138 12.39 28.60 -15.35
C GLU A 138 12.64 27.28 -14.59
N GLU A 139 13.15 27.38 -13.36
CA GLU A 139 13.55 26.22 -12.56
C GLU A 139 12.63 26.02 -11.35
N VAL A 140 12.18 24.78 -11.16
CA VAL A 140 11.49 24.39 -9.93
C VAL A 140 12.51 23.81 -8.96
N PHE A 141 12.53 24.38 -7.76
CA PHE A 141 13.24 23.80 -6.63
C PHE A 141 12.24 23.12 -5.72
N TYR A 142 12.26 21.79 -5.70
CA TYR A 142 11.55 21.07 -4.67
C TYR A 142 12.28 21.22 -3.34
N TYR A 143 11.57 21.65 -2.30
CA TYR A 143 12.07 21.64 -0.93
C TYR A 143 11.06 20.86 -0.09
N ALA A 144 11.24 19.54 -0.03
CA ALA A 144 10.46 18.72 0.87
C ALA A 144 11.37 18.20 1.98
N THR A 145 10.96 18.42 3.22
CA THR A 145 11.38 17.54 4.31
C THR A 145 10.26 16.52 4.42
N ILE A 146 10.59 15.24 4.25
CA ILE A 146 9.61 14.16 4.32
C ILE A 146 9.91 13.43 5.63
N PRO A 147 9.18 13.72 6.72
CA PRO A 147 9.36 12.98 7.95
C PRO A 147 9.16 11.50 7.69
N MET A 148 10.14 10.70 8.12
CA MET A 148 10.09 9.26 8.01
C MET A 148 10.20 8.63 9.39
N SER A 149 9.45 7.55 9.62
CA SER A 149 9.60 6.72 10.80
C SER A 149 9.85 5.28 10.39
N PHE A 150 10.86 4.66 11.02
CA PHE A 150 11.16 3.26 10.85
C PHE A 150 10.07 2.39 11.48
N GLU A 151 9.73 1.28 10.82
CA GLU A 151 8.80 0.26 11.30
C GLU A 151 9.51 -1.10 11.26
N THR A 152 9.41 -1.90 12.33
CA THR A 152 9.94 -3.26 12.33
C THR A 152 9.10 -4.17 11.44
N GLY A 153 9.68 -5.27 10.94
CA GLY A 153 8.95 -6.31 10.21
C GLY A 153 7.70 -6.80 10.94
N THR A 154 7.84 -7.08 12.25
CA THR A 154 6.72 -7.48 13.12
C THR A 154 5.60 -6.44 13.18
N ALA A 155 5.94 -5.14 13.21
CA ALA A 155 4.94 -4.07 13.22
C ALA A 155 4.20 -3.96 11.87
N LEU A 156 4.89 -4.26 10.77
CA LEU A 156 4.28 -4.35 9.45
C LEU A 156 3.35 -5.55 9.34
N ASP A 157 3.80 -6.73 9.79
CA ASP A 157 3.01 -7.97 9.72
C ASP A 157 1.72 -7.86 10.54
N MET A 158 1.75 -7.20 11.71
CA MET A 158 0.54 -6.94 12.49
C MET A 158 -0.46 -6.05 11.75
N ARG A 159 0.00 -5.16 10.86
CA ARG A 159 -0.85 -4.21 10.13
C ARG A 159 -1.31 -4.73 8.77
N ASP A 160 -0.60 -5.66 8.17
CA ASP A 160 -1.01 -6.27 6.92
C ASP A 160 -2.08 -7.34 7.17
N PRO A 161 -3.35 -7.14 6.77
CA PRO A 161 -4.42 -8.12 6.99
C PRO A 161 -4.17 -9.45 6.27
N ASN A 162 -3.25 -9.48 5.30
CA ASN A 162 -2.86 -10.66 4.54
C ASN A 162 -1.53 -11.27 4.99
N SER A 163 -0.92 -10.78 6.09
CA SER A 163 0.27 -11.41 6.64
C SER A 163 -0.05 -12.84 7.11
N SER A 164 0.94 -13.74 7.06
CA SER A 164 0.79 -15.13 7.52
C SER A 164 0.32 -15.20 8.97
N MET A 165 0.82 -14.29 9.83
CA MET A 165 0.41 -14.18 11.23
C MET A 165 -1.06 -13.76 11.38
N ASN A 166 -1.52 -12.74 10.64
CA ASN A 166 -2.90 -12.29 10.72
C ASN A 166 -3.86 -13.31 10.11
N ILE A 167 -3.47 -14.00 9.05
CA ILE A 167 -4.21 -15.13 8.49
C ILE A 167 -4.31 -16.25 9.53
N ALA A 168 -3.19 -16.66 10.14
CA ALA A 168 -3.18 -17.71 11.16
C ALA A 168 -4.03 -17.34 12.38
N ALA A 169 -3.98 -16.08 12.82
CA ALA A 169 -4.81 -15.58 13.91
C ALA A 169 -6.31 -15.64 13.57
N ARG A 170 -6.70 -15.31 12.33
CA ARG A 170 -8.09 -15.41 11.86
C ARG A 170 -8.57 -16.86 11.75
N VAL A 171 -7.72 -17.75 11.23
CA VAL A 171 -8.01 -19.19 11.17
C VAL A 171 -8.19 -19.74 12.57
N LYS A 172 -7.24 -19.47 13.47
CA LYS A 172 -7.33 -19.88 14.87
C LYS A 172 -8.59 -19.34 15.56
N ALA A 173 -8.92 -18.07 15.37
CA ALA A 173 -10.15 -17.49 15.93
C ALA A 173 -11.42 -18.16 15.37
N ALA A 174 -11.40 -18.58 14.10
CA ALA A 174 -12.50 -19.34 13.51
C ALA A 174 -12.60 -20.75 14.11
N ASP A 175 -11.46 -21.43 14.27
CA ASP A 175 -11.36 -22.77 14.87
C ASP A 175 -11.83 -22.77 16.34
N ASP A 176 -11.35 -21.80 17.13
CA ASP A 176 -11.75 -21.62 18.54
C ASP A 176 -13.26 -21.32 18.67
N CYS A 177 -13.84 -20.66 17.66
CA CYS A 177 -15.26 -20.32 17.64
C CYS A 177 -16.17 -21.48 17.18
N GLN A 178 -15.64 -22.40 16.38
CA GLN A 178 -16.40 -23.52 15.82
C GLN A 178 -17.18 -24.34 16.87
N PRO A 179 -16.59 -24.80 17.99
CA PRO A 179 -17.33 -25.57 18.99
C PRO A 179 -18.45 -24.76 19.67
N LEU A 180 -18.24 -23.46 19.89
CA LEU A 180 -19.27 -22.57 20.45
C LEU A 180 -20.46 -22.43 19.51
N ARG A 181 -20.20 -22.38 18.19
CA ARG A 181 -21.25 -22.32 17.17
C ARG A 181 -22.04 -23.61 17.08
N GLU A 182 -21.36 -24.75 17.14
CA GLU A 182 -22.02 -26.06 17.14
C GLU A 182 -22.91 -26.22 18.37
N GLN A 183 -22.42 -25.84 19.55
CA GLN A 183 -23.22 -25.84 20.77
C GLN A 183 -24.41 -24.87 20.67
N TYR A 184 -24.19 -23.68 20.13
CA TYR A 184 -25.25 -22.69 19.94
C TYR A 184 -26.32 -23.15 18.94
N ALA A 185 -25.91 -23.72 17.80
CA ALA A 185 -26.80 -24.30 16.80
C ALA A 185 -27.63 -25.45 17.40
N LYS A 186 -27.00 -26.33 18.18
CA LYS A 186 -27.72 -27.37 18.92
C LYS A 186 -28.80 -26.77 19.83
N ARG A 187 -28.49 -25.71 20.58
CA ARG A 187 -29.48 -25.01 21.42
C ARG A 187 -30.61 -24.37 20.62
N LEU A 188 -30.34 -23.79 19.45
CA LEU A 188 -31.39 -23.24 18.58
C LEU A 188 -32.43 -24.32 18.19
N HIS A 189 -31.98 -25.56 18.01
CA HIS A 189 -32.86 -26.66 17.62
C HIS A 189 -33.61 -27.28 18.80
N THR A 190 -32.94 -27.42 19.96
CA THR A 190 -33.50 -28.13 21.12
C THR A 190 -34.26 -27.22 22.08
N GLU A 191 -33.83 -25.97 22.20
CA GLU A 191 -34.36 -25.01 23.17
C GLU A 191 -34.32 -23.57 22.60
N PRO A 192 -35.07 -23.29 21.51
CA PRO A 192 -35.15 -21.95 20.96
C PRO A 192 -35.83 -21.02 21.97
N ARG A 193 -35.26 -19.82 22.13
CA ARG A 193 -35.79 -18.77 23.00
C ARG A 193 -35.88 -17.45 22.26
N VAL A 194 -36.86 -16.63 22.62
CA VAL A 194 -36.96 -15.24 22.17
C VAL A 194 -35.66 -14.51 22.51
N GLY A 195 -35.16 -13.71 21.56
CA GLY A 195 -33.89 -12.99 21.66
C GLY A 195 -32.67 -13.76 21.15
N MET A 196 -32.77 -15.06 20.88
CA MET A 196 -31.66 -15.80 20.26
C MET A 196 -31.42 -15.31 18.83
N LYS A 197 -30.16 -14.94 18.55
CA LYS A 197 -29.71 -14.58 17.20
C LYS A 197 -29.61 -15.82 16.31
N VAL A 198 -30.02 -15.69 15.06
CA VAL A 198 -29.90 -16.71 14.00
C VAL A 198 -29.17 -16.09 12.80
N GLN A 199 -28.91 -16.87 11.76
CA GLN A 199 -28.09 -16.45 10.62
C GLN A 199 -28.52 -15.12 9.99
N PHE A 200 -29.83 -14.86 9.93
CA PHE A 200 -30.38 -13.69 9.25
C PHE A 200 -31.29 -12.85 10.13
N GLY A 201 -31.21 -12.94 11.46
CA GLY A 201 -32.15 -12.23 12.32
C GLY A 201 -32.15 -12.67 13.78
N VAL A 202 -33.29 -12.48 14.43
CA VAL A 202 -33.52 -12.82 15.83
C VAL A 202 -34.87 -13.51 16.00
N ILE A 203 -34.95 -14.47 16.92
CA ILE A 203 -36.22 -15.09 17.30
C ILE A 203 -37.04 -14.09 18.12
N ILE A 204 -38.28 -13.83 17.71
CA ILE A 204 -39.19 -12.89 18.39
C ILE A 204 -40.41 -13.60 19.02
N ASP A 205 -40.77 -14.79 18.56
CA ASP A 205 -41.81 -15.64 19.16
C ASP A 205 -41.44 -17.13 18.99
N VAL A 206 -41.89 -17.98 19.90
CA VAL A 206 -41.60 -19.42 19.94
C VAL A 206 -42.89 -20.22 20.13
N ARG A 207 -43.24 -21.04 19.14
CA ARG A 207 -44.39 -21.96 19.15
C ARG A 207 -43.98 -23.30 18.55
N LEU A 208 -43.28 -24.11 19.34
CA LEU A 208 -42.65 -25.34 18.87
C LEU A 208 -43.63 -26.23 18.06
N PRO A 209 -43.20 -26.78 16.91
CA PRO A 209 -41.83 -26.77 16.38
C PRO A 209 -41.46 -25.51 15.57
N LEU A 210 -42.33 -24.50 15.53
CA LEU A 210 -42.13 -23.26 14.78
C LEU A 210 -41.60 -22.11 15.65
N VAL A 211 -40.87 -21.21 15.03
CA VAL A 211 -40.37 -19.97 15.64
C VAL A 211 -40.56 -18.83 14.66
N GLN A 212 -40.89 -17.65 15.16
CA GLN A 212 -40.96 -16.44 14.34
C GLN A 212 -39.61 -15.75 14.39
N VAL A 213 -39.00 -15.56 13.22
CA VAL A 213 -37.74 -14.85 13.06
C VAL A 213 -38.03 -13.49 12.48
N GLN A 214 -37.56 -12.44 13.16
CA GLN A 214 -37.48 -11.10 12.59
C GLN A 214 -36.13 -10.94 11.90
N TYR A 215 -36.15 -10.67 10.60
CA TYR A 215 -34.96 -10.58 9.78
C TYR A 215 -34.23 -9.25 9.97
N ASP A 216 -32.90 -9.30 10.01
CA ASP A 216 -32.05 -8.13 9.94
C ASP A 216 -32.01 -7.53 8.52
N GLU A 217 -31.22 -6.47 8.30
CA GLU A 217 -31.16 -5.82 7.00
C GLU A 217 -30.71 -6.77 5.87
N ALA A 218 -29.76 -7.66 6.13
CA ALA A 218 -29.29 -8.64 5.15
C ALA A 218 -30.37 -9.71 4.89
N GLY A 219 -31.00 -10.21 5.96
CA GLY A 219 -32.11 -11.14 5.88
C GLY A 219 -33.28 -10.59 5.07
N ARG A 220 -33.69 -9.34 5.31
CA ARG A 220 -34.78 -8.68 4.56
C ARG A 220 -34.49 -8.58 3.06
N ARG A 221 -33.25 -8.24 2.68
CA ARG A 221 -32.82 -8.19 1.27
C ARG A 221 -32.88 -9.56 0.59
N ILE A 222 -32.55 -10.64 1.31
CA ILE A 222 -32.52 -12.00 0.76
C ILE A 222 -33.91 -12.64 0.74
N LYS A 223 -34.70 -12.44 1.80
CA LYS A 223 -36.00 -13.12 2.02
C LYS A 223 -37.20 -12.32 1.51
N GLY A 224 -37.02 -11.04 1.25
CA GLY A 224 -38.06 -10.15 0.71
C GLY A 224 -39.21 -9.86 1.68
N ARG A 225 -39.02 -10.11 2.98
CA ARG A 225 -40.01 -9.93 4.04
C ARG A 225 -39.32 -9.56 5.35
N GLU A 226 -40.06 -8.93 6.26
CA GLU A 226 -39.52 -8.52 7.56
C GLU A 226 -39.43 -9.69 8.55
N GLU A 227 -40.40 -10.60 8.50
CA GLU A 227 -40.52 -11.69 9.47
C GLU A 227 -41.04 -12.97 8.80
N GLU A 228 -40.69 -14.12 9.36
CA GLU A 228 -41.17 -15.42 8.89
C GLU A 228 -41.29 -16.44 10.02
N TRP A 229 -42.34 -17.25 9.98
CA TRP A 229 -42.44 -18.48 10.78
C TRP A 229 -41.65 -19.60 10.10
N VAL A 230 -40.63 -20.12 10.78
CA VAL A 230 -39.75 -21.17 10.28
C VAL A 230 -39.67 -22.34 11.27
N GLN A 231 -39.25 -23.50 10.80
CA GLN A 231 -39.01 -24.64 11.70
C GLN A 231 -37.73 -24.42 12.52
N ALA A 232 -37.78 -24.68 13.83
CA ALA A 232 -36.62 -24.55 14.71
C ALA A 232 -35.42 -25.42 14.24
N SER A 233 -35.70 -26.57 13.63
CA SER A 233 -34.69 -27.47 13.03
C SER A 233 -33.94 -26.88 11.82
N THR A 234 -34.48 -25.84 11.17
CA THR A 234 -33.85 -25.19 10.01
C THR A 234 -33.02 -23.97 10.37
N LEU A 235 -33.05 -23.55 11.63
CA LEU A 235 -32.28 -22.40 12.10
C LEU A 235 -30.78 -22.68 12.04
N SER A 236 -30.00 -21.66 11.72
CA SER A 236 -28.55 -21.74 11.75
C SER A 236 -27.98 -20.62 12.60
N ALA A 237 -26.85 -20.88 13.26
CA ALA A 237 -26.10 -19.86 13.96
C ALA A 237 -25.55 -18.83 12.96
N GLY A 238 -25.40 -17.58 13.40
CA GLY A 238 -24.86 -16.51 12.55
C GLY A 238 -23.35 -16.56 12.31
N ALA A 239 -22.91 -15.66 11.44
CA ALA A 239 -21.50 -15.48 11.07
C ALA A 239 -20.62 -14.94 12.21
N ASN A 240 -21.22 -14.50 13.32
CA ASN A 240 -20.50 -14.04 14.50
C ASN A 240 -20.31 -15.17 15.51
N CYS A 241 -19.23 -15.09 16.28
CA CYS A 241 -19.04 -16.01 17.39
C CYS A 241 -20.10 -15.76 18.47
N PRO A 242 -20.81 -16.79 18.94
CA PRO A 242 -21.73 -16.65 20.07
C PRO A 242 -20.97 -16.13 21.30
N GLN A 243 -21.48 -15.07 21.92
CA GLN A 243 -21.02 -14.55 23.21
C GLN A 243 -21.81 -15.20 24.35
#